data_AF-A0A1I1BHR8-F1
#
_entry.id   AF-A0A1I1BHR8-F1
#
_cell.length_a   1.000
_cell.length_b   1.000
_cell.length_c   1.000
_cell.angle_alpha   90.00
_cell.angle_beta   90.00
_cell.angle_gamma   90.00
#
_symmetry.space_group_name_H-M   'P 1'
#
loop_
_entity.id
_entity.type
_entity.pdbx_description
1 polymer ?
#
loop_
_entity_poly.entity_id
_entity_poly.type
_entity_poly.pdbx_seq_one_letter_code
_entity_poly.pdbx_strand_id
1 'polypeptide(L)'
;MVGFDYKAGWKGLSSATAIITLLAACSTAEAPGRETTDDRHNIPSSSATANSGMDASKAPDASASPGGKTEGVQPVASIPEKDVYLYADTETAAVLAVGDARQTMDWTYSTVRGVTPVLTLGDYDHDGEDELAAVLELGSGTGLLIDELHVVELAGMEAGASGERPFADHAFQEEDYLAQLGDALSFEKVDKDGKWFGEIAIGDRTYEVDLDAFVREHVAEALGKELGYGAIVYFRAEDEGLTFQAAVGLRIDGFAEPQYIGDITASVSYDAGKFKLGNFAFAAE
;
A
#
# COMPACT_ATOMS: atom_id res chain seq x y z
N MET A 1 35.68 -52.97 -11.96
CA MET A 1 36.46 -52.01 -12.77
C MET A 1 35.97 -52.18 -14.19
N VAL A 2 35.24 -51.25 -14.79
CA VAL A 2 35.47 -49.81 -14.91
C VAL A 2 34.11 -49.11 -14.89
N GLY A 3 33.99 -48.03 -14.12
CA GLY A 3 32.80 -47.18 -14.06
C GLY A 3 32.76 -46.20 -15.22
N PHE A 4 31.57 -45.98 -15.75
CA PHE A 4 31.28 -44.87 -16.67
C PHE A 4 30.98 -43.63 -15.85
N ASP A 5 31.85 -42.63 -15.98
CA ASP A 5 31.69 -41.29 -15.45
C ASP A 5 31.22 -40.40 -16.60
N TYR A 6 30.03 -39.80 -16.44
CA TYR A 6 29.51 -38.79 -17.34
C TYR A 6 28.76 -37.77 -16.49
N LYS A 7 29.36 -36.60 -16.30
CA LYS A 7 28.64 -35.33 -16.26
C LYS A 7 29.60 -34.18 -16.56
N ALA A 8 29.53 -33.73 -17.82
CA ALA A 8 29.99 -32.43 -18.25
C ALA A 8 29.06 -31.35 -17.69
N GLY A 9 29.65 -30.28 -17.15
CA GLY A 9 28.93 -29.03 -16.89
C GLY A 9 28.92 -28.13 -18.12
N TRP A 10 27.94 -27.22 -18.21
CA TRP A 10 28.12 -25.85 -18.69
C TRP A 10 26.87 -24.99 -18.45
N LYS A 11 27.14 -23.81 -17.85
CA LYS A 11 26.50 -22.48 -17.75
C LYS A 11 25.08 -22.20 -18.26
N GLY A 12 24.46 -21.24 -17.56
CA GLY A 12 23.61 -20.21 -18.18
C GLY A 12 22.99 -19.24 -17.17
N LEU A 13 23.71 -18.16 -16.81
CA LEU A 13 23.08 -16.94 -16.28
C LEU A 13 22.24 -16.31 -17.40
N SER A 14 21.02 -15.87 -17.07
CA SER A 14 20.30 -14.84 -17.85
C SER A 14 19.43 -14.03 -16.90
N SER A 15 19.94 -12.90 -16.43
CA SER A 15 19.11 -11.81 -15.92
C SER A 15 18.34 -11.21 -17.09
N ALA A 16 17.01 -11.24 -17.02
CA ALA A 16 16.15 -10.41 -17.86
C ALA A 16 15.47 -9.39 -16.94
N THR A 17 15.94 -8.15 -17.00
CA THR A 17 15.26 -6.99 -16.42
C THR A 17 14.02 -6.71 -17.26
N ALA A 18 12.84 -6.95 -16.71
CA ALA A 18 11.58 -6.51 -17.30
C ALA A 18 11.24 -5.13 -16.74
N ILE A 19 11.37 -4.09 -17.59
CA ILE A 19 10.82 -2.76 -17.32
C ILE A 19 9.38 -2.79 -17.82
N ILE A 20 8.41 -2.70 -16.92
CA ILE A 20 7.00 -2.51 -17.28
C ILE A 20 6.72 -1.01 -17.30
N THR A 21 6.58 -0.45 -18.50
CA THR A 21 6.09 0.92 -18.69
C THR A 21 4.57 0.89 -18.89
N LEU A 22 3.79 1.34 -17.91
CA LEU A 22 2.37 1.62 -18.13
C LEU A 22 2.22 2.95 -18.89
N LEU A 23 1.78 2.87 -20.15
CA LEU A 23 1.31 4.02 -20.93
C LEU A 23 -0.21 4.14 -20.75
N ALA A 24 -0.66 5.14 -20.01
CA ALA A 24 -2.06 5.55 -19.98
C ALA A 24 -2.38 6.35 -21.26
N ALA A 25 -3.16 5.76 -22.17
CA ALA A 25 -3.74 6.46 -23.31
C ALA A 25 -5.20 6.81 -23.01
N CYS A 26 -5.47 8.07 -22.65
CA CYS A 26 -6.82 8.62 -22.73
C CYS A 26 -7.10 9.04 -24.18
N SER A 27 -7.96 8.31 -24.89
CA SER A 27 -8.65 8.85 -26.07
C SER A 27 -10.12 9.08 -25.74
N THR A 28 -10.52 10.33 -25.59
CA THR A 28 -11.91 10.78 -25.56
C THR A 28 -12.50 10.69 -26.97
N ALA A 29 -13.54 9.88 -27.13
CA ALA A 29 -14.39 9.89 -28.32
C ALA A 29 -15.63 10.76 -28.04
N GLU A 30 -15.78 11.83 -28.82
CA GLU A 30 -16.94 12.71 -28.85
C GLU A 30 -17.98 12.27 -29.90
N ALA A 31 -19.20 12.76 -29.67
CA ALA A 31 -20.29 13.10 -30.61
C ALA A 31 -21.52 12.17 -30.64
N PRO A 32 -22.72 12.63 -31.10
CA PRO A 32 -23.11 14.00 -31.49
C PRO A 32 -24.38 14.54 -30.79
N GLY A 33 -24.56 15.87 -30.91
CA GLY A 33 -25.69 16.61 -30.36
C GLY A 33 -27.02 16.46 -31.10
N ARG A 34 -28.07 17.04 -30.49
CA ARG A 34 -29.35 17.34 -31.15
C ARG A 34 -30.04 18.51 -30.44
N GLU A 35 -30.34 19.56 -31.22
CA GLU A 35 -31.16 20.73 -30.89
C GLU A 35 -32.61 20.37 -30.52
N THR A 36 -33.24 21.20 -29.68
CA THR A 36 -34.59 21.77 -29.92
C THR A 36 -34.87 23.01 -29.02
N THR A 37 -34.89 24.19 -29.66
CA THR A 37 -35.89 25.29 -29.64
C THR A 37 -36.64 25.78 -28.37
N ASP A 38 -36.65 27.13 -28.23
CA ASP A 38 -37.75 28.05 -27.84
C ASP A 38 -38.28 28.06 -26.38
N ASP A 39 -38.70 29.15 -25.73
CA ASP A 39 -38.90 30.56 -26.09
C ASP A 39 -39.16 31.40 -24.77
N ARG A 40 -38.74 32.68 -24.75
CA ARG A 40 -39.25 33.87 -23.97
C ARG A 40 -39.25 33.96 -22.43
N HIS A 41 -38.59 35.00 -21.90
CA HIS A 41 -39.15 36.23 -21.25
C HIS A 41 -38.01 36.94 -20.46
N ASN A 42 -37.46 38.05 -20.93
CA ASN A 42 -37.84 39.46 -20.67
C ASN A 42 -36.96 40.15 -19.58
N ILE A 43 -36.36 41.28 -19.97
CA ILE A 43 -35.37 42.20 -19.33
C ILE A 43 -36.14 43.24 -18.45
N PRO A 44 -35.62 43.94 -17.39
CA PRO A 44 -34.43 44.81 -17.43
C PRO A 44 -33.55 45.09 -16.18
N SER A 45 -32.26 45.31 -16.47
CA SER A 45 -31.41 46.50 -16.18
C SER A 45 -31.23 47.03 -14.75
N SER A 46 -29.97 47.19 -14.31
CA SER A 46 -29.42 48.54 -13.97
C SER A 46 -27.88 48.56 -13.80
N SER A 47 -27.25 49.53 -14.50
CA SER A 47 -26.04 50.35 -14.20
C SER A 47 -24.79 49.72 -13.55
N ALA A 48 -23.60 49.71 -14.19
CA ALA A 48 -22.64 50.83 -14.39
C ALA A 48 -22.21 51.49 -13.05
N THR A 49 -20.94 51.63 -12.66
CA THR A 49 -19.83 52.29 -13.38
C THR A 49 -18.51 52.06 -12.61
N ALA A 50 -17.39 52.06 -13.34
CA ALA A 50 -16.02 52.04 -12.85
C ALA A 50 -15.61 53.30 -12.08
N ASN A 51 -14.57 53.22 -11.23
CA ASN A 51 -13.43 54.13 -11.33
C ASN A 51 -12.15 53.62 -10.65
N SER A 52 -11.02 53.97 -11.27
CA SER A 52 -9.63 53.66 -10.90
C SER A 52 -8.96 54.73 -10.04
N GLY A 53 -7.88 54.37 -9.35
CA GLY A 53 -6.81 55.27 -8.88
C GLY A 53 -5.98 54.60 -7.77
N MET A 54 -4.77 54.06 -8.04
CA MET A 54 -3.45 54.72 -7.92
C MET A 54 -3.16 55.19 -6.48
N ASP A 55 -2.04 54.99 -5.80
CA ASP A 55 -0.73 54.34 -5.93
C ASP A 55 -0.04 54.66 -4.58
N ALA A 56 0.72 53.75 -3.95
CA ALA A 56 1.80 54.10 -2.99
C ALA A 56 2.50 52.85 -2.43
N SER A 57 3.69 52.60 -2.97
CA SER A 57 4.84 51.88 -2.43
C SER A 57 4.97 51.73 -0.90
N LYS A 58 5.21 50.49 -0.42
CA LYS A 58 6.24 50.19 0.60
C LYS A 58 6.69 48.71 0.51
N ALA A 59 8.00 48.52 0.49
CA ALA A 59 8.71 47.23 0.41
C ALA A 59 8.60 46.41 1.71
N PRO A 60 9.05 45.14 1.74
CA PRO A 60 8.50 44.07 2.56
C PRO A 60 9.09 44.06 3.98
N ASP A 61 8.24 43.83 4.96
CA ASP A 61 8.70 43.45 6.29
C ASP A 61 8.86 41.93 6.32
N ALA A 62 10.12 41.50 6.25
CA ALA A 62 10.51 40.13 6.53
C ALA A 62 10.40 39.91 8.04
N SER A 63 9.28 39.34 8.47
CA SER A 63 9.16 38.69 9.77
C SER A 63 8.70 37.26 9.55
N ALA A 64 9.66 36.39 9.22
CA ALA A 64 9.49 34.96 9.43
C ALA A 64 9.53 34.73 10.94
N SER A 65 8.35 34.56 11.54
CA SER A 65 8.23 34.08 12.92
C SER A 65 8.28 32.54 12.88
N PRO A 66 9.28 31.88 13.50
CA PRO A 66 9.28 30.44 13.65
C PRO A 66 8.45 30.08 14.89
N GLY A 67 7.38 29.31 14.70
CA GLY A 67 6.56 28.84 15.82
C GLY A 67 5.07 29.09 15.62
N GLY A 68 4.50 28.50 14.56
CA GLY A 68 3.05 28.33 14.48
C GLY A 68 2.65 27.15 15.36
N LYS A 69 2.18 27.40 16.58
CA LYS A 69 1.32 26.43 17.28
C LYS A 69 0.08 26.24 16.41
N THR A 70 -0.13 25.02 15.92
CA THR A 70 -1.35 24.62 15.21
C THR A 70 -2.52 24.54 16.19
N GLU A 71 -2.98 25.67 16.72
CA GLU A 71 -4.23 25.75 17.47
C GLU A 71 -5.40 25.56 16.49
N GLY A 72 -6.05 24.39 16.53
CA GLY A 72 -7.31 24.14 15.83
C GLY A 72 -7.35 22.97 14.83
N VAL A 73 -6.22 22.30 14.55
CA VAL A 73 -6.20 21.10 13.69
C VAL A 73 -6.34 19.86 14.56
N GLN A 74 -7.39 19.06 14.34
CA GLN A 74 -7.57 17.78 15.01
C GLN A 74 -6.61 16.74 14.38
N PRO A 75 -5.95 15.89 15.18
CA PRO A 75 -5.15 14.80 14.64
C PRO A 75 -6.04 13.81 13.89
N VAL A 76 -5.51 13.20 12.84
CA VAL A 76 -6.16 12.10 12.11
C VAL A 76 -5.96 10.76 12.82
N ALA A 77 -4.90 10.65 13.63
CA ALA A 77 -4.60 9.53 14.51
C ALA A 77 -3.73 10.00 15.68
N SER A 78 -3.81 9.35 16.83
CA SER A 78 -3.05 9.77 18.01
C SER A 78 -2.93 8.67 19.05
N ILE A 79 -1.86 8.74 19.85
CA ILE A 79 -1.68 8.03 21.13
C ILE A 79 -1.45 9.10 22.20
N PRO A 80 -2.51 9.78 22.68
CA PRO A 80 -2.38 10.98 23.50
C PRO A 80 -1.61 10.78 24.82
N GLU A 81 -1.74 9.60 25.43
CA GLU A 81 -1.04 9.20 26.65
C GLU A 81 0.48 9.08 26.47
N LYS A 82 0.97 9.05 25.23
CA LYS A 82 2.38 8.97 24.84
C LYS A 82 2.85 10.22 24.08
N ASP A 83 2.01 11.26 24.00
CA ASP A 83 2.28 12.51 23.28
C ASP A 83 2.60 12.31 21.79
N VAL A 84 1.95 11.32 21.15
CA VAL A 84 2.09 11.01 19.72
C VAL A 84 0.83 11.44 18.96
N TYR A 85 1.01 12.23 17.90
CA TYR A 85 -0.07 12.74 17.06
C TYR A 85 0.32 12.74 15.59
N LEU A 86 -0.59 12.30 14.73
CA LEU A 86 -0.50 12.45 13.29
C LEU A 86 -1.51 13.48 12.81
N TYR A 87 -1.05 14.52 12.14
CA TYR A 87 -1.89 15.57 11.58
C TYR A 87 -1.89 15.50 10.05
N ALA A 88 -3.02 15.85 9.44
CA ALA A 88 -3.06 16.21 8.03
C ALA A 88 -2.69 17.71 7.91
N ASP A 89 -1.54 18.01 7.33
CA ASP A 89 -1.11 19.40 7.07
C ASP A 89 -1.80 19.97 5.83
N THR A 90 -2.09 19.09 4.85
CA THR A 90 -3.00 19.25 3.70
C THR A 90 -3.57 17.87 3.34
N GLU A 91 -4.48 17.75 2.35
CA GLU A 91 -5.12 16.45 2.00
C GLU A 91 -4.12 15.30 1.72
N THR A 92 -2.84 15.57 1.49
CA THR A 92 -1.83 14.57 1.15
C THR A 92 -0.53 14.64 1.96
N ALA A 93 -0.38 15.57 2.91
CA ALA A 93 0.87 15.73 3.67
C ALA A 93 0.64 15.37 5.14
N ALA A 94 1.38 14.37 5.63
CA ALA A 94 1.29 13.92 7.01
C ALA A 94 2.36 14.61 7.87
N VAL A 95 1.98 15.07 9.07
CA VAL A 95 2.92 15.61 10.07
C VAL A 95 2.84 14.77 11.32
N LEU A 96 3.93 14.07 11.62
CA LEU A 96 4.11 13.31 12.85
C LEU A 96 4.66 14.24 13.94
N ALA A 97 4.01 14.26 15.09
CA ALA A 97 4.45 14.96 16.28
C ALA A 97 4.62 13.95 17.43
N VAL A 98 5.78 13.99 18.08
CA VAL A 98 6.10 13.16 19.25
C VAL A 98 6.76 14.06 20.29
N GLY A 99 6.09 14.33 21.40
CA GLY A 99 6.56 15.33 22.35
C GLY A 99 6.64 16.73 21.72
N ASP A 100 7.78 17.39 21.91
CA ASP A 100 8.09 18.67 21.27
C ASP A 100 8.59 18.54 19.82
N ALA A 101 8.93 17.32 19.37
CA ALA A 101 9.47 17.08 18.04
C ALA A 101 8.34 16.96 17.00
N ARG A 102 8.57 17.50 15.81
CA ARG A 102 7.65 17.44 14.68
C ARG A 102 8.40 17.22 13.38
N GLN A 103 7.82 16.42 12.49
CA GLN A 103 8.38 16.13 11.18
C GLN A 103 7.27 15.93 10.15
N THR A 104 7.40 16.58 8.99
CA THR A 104 6.59 16.25 7.81
C THR A 104 7.09 14.93 7.24
N MET A 105 6.19 13.97 7.09
CA MET A 105 6.43 12.65 6.53
C MET A 105 6.04 12.64 5.05
N ASP A 106 6.73 11.84 4.25
CA ASP A 106 6.40 11.62 2.84
C ASP A 106 5.36 10.50 2.72
N TRP A 107 4.25 10.65 3.44
CA TRP A 107 3.19 9.65 3.55
C TRP A 107 1.98 10.12 2.76
N THR A 108 1.55 9.29 1.82
CA THR A 108 0.27 9.47 1.15
C THR A 108 -0.72 8.49 1.75
N TYR A 109 -1.89 8.95 2.14
CA TYR A 109 -2.94 8.07 2.62
C TYR A 109 -4.30 8.64 2.25
N SER A 110 -5.28 7.75 2.15
CA SER A 110 -6.66 8.08 1.84
C SER A 110 -7.49 7.89 3.09
N THR A 111 -8.23 8.92 3.50
CA THR A 111 -9.34 8.77 4.44
C THR A 111 -10.68 8.64 3.72
N VAL A 112 -10.67 8.23 2.45
CA VAL A 112 -11.90 7.93 1.70
C VAL A 112 -12.66 6.84 2.47
N ARG A 113 -13.95 7.06 2.73
CA ARG A 113 -14.81 6.23 3.62
C ARG A 113 -14.53 6.36 5.13
N GLY A 114 -13.67 7.28 5.54
CA GLY A 114 -13.42 7.57 6.96
C GLY A 114 -12.52 6.56 7.66
N VAL A 115 -11.78 5.74 6.92
CA VAL A 115 -10.70 4.92 7.46
C VAL A 115 -9.54 5.86 7.80
N THR A 116 -9.08 5.82 9.05
CA THR A 116 -8.00 6.68 9.54
C THR A 116 -6.74 5.85 9.73
N PRO A 117 -5.55 6.46 9.64
CA PRO A 117 -4.29 5.83 10.04
C PRO A 117 -4.39 5.16 11.42
N VAL A 118 -3.71 4.03 11.59
CA VAL A 118 -3.55 3.36 12.88
C VAL A 118 -2.11 3.55 13.34
N LEU A 119 -1.94 4.01 14.58
CA LEU A 119 -0.64 4.23 15.22
C LEU A 119 -0.48 3.25 16.38
N THR A 120 0.68 2.61 16.49
CA THR A 120 1.00 1.70 17.60
C THR A 120 2.48 1.82 17.96
N LEU A 121 2.78 1.84 19.26
CA LEU A 121 4.15 1.82 19.76
C LEU A 121 4.52 0.40 20.19
N GLY A 122 5.73 -0.04 19.86
CA GLY A 122 6.29 -1.30 20.32
C GLY A 122 7.77 -1.45 19.95
N ASP A 123 8.48 -2.25 20.72
CA ASP A 123 9.88 -2.65 20.50
C ASP A 123 9.94 -3.72 19.40
N TYR A 124 9.86 -3.28 18.15
CA TYR A 124 9.70 -4.13 16.97
C TYR A 124 11.03 -4.70 16.46
N ASP A 125 12.15 -4.02 16.73
CA ASP A 125 13.49 -4.52 16.42
C ASP A 125 14.18 -5.23 17.60
N HIS A 126 13.57 -5.20 18.79
CA HIS A 126 14.06 -5.84 20.02
C HIS A 126 15.33 -5.21 20.60
N ASP A 127 15.56 -3.91 20.35
CA ASP A 127 16.66 -3.15 20.95
C ASP A 127 16.32 -2.59 22.35
N GLY A 128 15.04 -2.61 22.73
CA GLY A 128 14.54 -2.19 24.05
C GLY A 128 14.01 -0.76 24.12
N GLU A 129 14.04 -0.01 23.02
CA GLU A 129 13.28 1.23 22.82
C GLU A 129 11.98 0.93 22.03
N ASP A 130 11.01 1.85 22.06
CA ASP A 130 9.76 1.68 21.30
C ASP A 130 9.89 2.39 19.93
N GLU A 131 9.55 1.70 18.85
CA GLU A 131 9.29 2.30 17.54
C GLU A 131 7.80 2.59 17.35
N LEU A 132 7.49 3.51 16.44
CA LEU A 132 6.11 3.77 16.02
C LEU A 132 5.81 3.02 14.72
N ALA A 133 4.90 2.06 14.78
CA ALA A 133 4.25 1.52 13.60
C ALA A 133 3.06 2.41 13.19
N ALA A 134 3.02 2.75 11.90
CA ALA A 134 1.91 3.44 11.27
C ALA A 134 1.36 2.62 10.10
N VAL A 135 0.07 2.27 10.15
CA VAL A 135 -0.64 1.58 9.07
C VAL A 135 -1.56 2.57 8.37
N LEU A 136 -1.38 2.70 7.06
CA LEU A 136 -2.04 3.69 6.20
C LEU A 136 -2.83 3.00 5.08
N GLU A 137 -4.10 3.35 4.88
CA GLU A 137 -4.84 2.91 3.68
C GLU A 137 -4.40 3.75 2.47
N LEU A 138 -3.76 3.12 1.47
CA LEU A 138 -3.36 3.80 0.23
C LEU A 138 -4.50 3.92 -0.78
N GLY A 139 -5.38 2.91 -0.81
CA GLY A 139 -6.49 2.92 -1.74
C GLY A 139 -7.45 1.75 -1.53
N SER A 140 -8.73 2.02 -1.82
CA SER A 140 -9.79 1.02 -1.76
C SER A 140 -10.75 1.14 -2.95
N GLY A 141 -11.31 0.01 -3.37
CA GLY A 141 -12.13 -0.11 -4.56
C GLY A 141 -12.77 -1.49 -4.71
N THR A 142 -13.39 -1.76 -5.85
CA THR A 142 -13.85 -3.12 -6.17
C THR A 142 -12.62 -3.97 -6.45
N GLY A 143 -12.38 -5.00 -5.63
CA GLY A 143 -11.22 -5.89 -5.78
C GLY A 143 -9.86 -5.28 -5.41
N LEU A 144 -9.85 -4.09 -4.81
CA LEU A 144 -8.63 -3.39 -4.39
C LEU A 144 -8.78 -2.90 -2.95
N LEU A 145 -7.82 -3.24 -2.10
CA LEU A 145 -7.63 -2.65 -0.77
C LEU A 145 -6.16 -2.82 -0.39
N ILE A 146 -5.41 -1.74 -0.26
CA ILE A 146 -3.98 -1.81 0.03
C ILE A 146 -3.66 -0.94 1.24
N ASP A 147 -3.17 -1.60 2.29
CA ASP A 147 -2.50 -0.96 3.40
C ASP A 147 -1.00 -0.81 3.12
N GLU A 148 -0.40 0.26 3.63
CA GLU A 148 1.04 0.47 3.73
C GLU A 148 1.46 0.47 5.20
N LEU A 149 2.56 -0.20 5.51
CA LEU A 149 3.15 -0.25 6.84
C LEU A 149 4.43 0.56 6.88
N HIS A 150 4.49 1.50 7.80
CA HIS A 150 5.69 2.22 8.20
C HIS A 150 6.12 1.81 9.61
N VAL A 151 7.42 1.69 9.83
CA VAL A 151 8.02 1.67 11.17
C VAL A 151 8.95 2.86 11.28
N VAL A 152 8.74 3.66 12.33
CA VAL A 152 9.42 4.93 12.55
C VAL A 152 10.25 4.86 13.82
N GLU A 153 11.56 5.05 13.66
CA GLU A 153 12.51 5.17 14.75
C GLU A 153 12.33 6.52 15.46
N LEU A 154 12.05 6.48 16.76
CA LEU A 154 11.77 7.66 17.58
C LEU A 154 12.99 8.14 18.40
N ALA A 155 13.91 7.24 18.73
CA ALA A 155 15.13 7.50 19.49
C ALA A 155 16.37 7.13 18.65
N GLY A 156 17.50 7.80 18.87
CA GLY A 156 18.78 7.43 18.23
C GLY A 156 19.46 8.49 17.36
N MET A 157 18.85 9.67 17.15
CA MET A 157 19.61 10.83 16.62
C MET A 157 20.09 11.69 17.78
N GLU A 158 21.37 11.56 18.13
CA GLU A 158 22.08 12.55 18.94
C GLU A 158 21.73 13.94 18.39
N ALA A 159 21.06 14.77 19.18
CA ALA A 159 20.70 16.13 18.82
C ALA A 159 21.99 16.93 18.53
N GLY A 160 22.43 16.91 17.28
CA GLY A 160 23.87 17.00 17.01
C GLY A 160 24.31 17.78 15.78
N ALA A 161 23.44 18.17 14.85
CA ALA A 161 23.74 19.23 13.89
C ALA A 161 22.46 19.70 13.17
N SER A 162 22.34 21.00 12.97
CA SER A 162 21.22 21.62 12.24
C SER A 162 20.96 20.94 10.89
N GLY A 163 19.81 20.25 10.77
CA GLY A 163 19.34 19.62 9.52
C GLY A 163 18.91 18.16 9.63
N GLU A 164 19.14 17.50 10.77
CA GLU A 164 18.74 16.11 10.98
C GLU A 164 17.22 16.00 11.25
N ARG A 165 16.56 15.11 10.49
CA ARG A 165 15.14 14.77 10.65
C ARG A 165 15.00 13.94 11.93
N PRO A 166 14.24 14.36 12.95
CA PRO A 166 14.22 13.67 14.24
C PRO A 166 13.72 12.22 14.19
N PHE A 167 13.01 11.83 13.13
CA PHE A 167 12.49 10.48 12.95
C PHE A 167 13.04 9.83 11.67
N ALA A 168 13.46 8.57 11.76
CA ALA A 168 13.80 7.75 10.60
C ALA A 168 12.59 6.89 10.22
N ASP A 169 12.17 6.94 8.96
CA ASP A 169 10.99 6.25 8.45
C ASP A 169 11.40 5.10 7.53
N HIS A 170 10.83 3.93 7.79
CA HIS A 170 11.03 2.72 7.02
C HIS A 170 9.68 2.15 6.60
N ALA A 171 9.38 2.23 5.31
CA ALA A 171 8.18 1.67 4.72
C ALA A 171 8.42 0.25 4.20
N PHE A 172 7.52 -0.69 4.50
CA PHE A 172 7.57 -2.03 3.93
C PHE A 172 7.03 -2.00 2.49
N GLN A 173 7.93 -1.84 1.53
CA GLN A 173 7.61 -1.62 0.12
C GLN A 173 6.83 -2.79 -0.51
N GLU A 174 5.93 -2.47 -1.43
CA GLU A 174 5.12 -3.44 -2.19
C GLU A 174 5.99 -4.49 -2.88
N GLU A 175 7.03 -4.05 -3.57
CA GLU A 175 7.92 -4.94 -4.29
C GLU A 175 8.60 -5.94 -3.34
N ASP A 176 8.90 -5.53 -2.11
CA ASP A 176 9.59 -6.36 -1.13
C ASP A 176 8.67 -7.42 -0.52
N TYR A 177 7.47 -7.05 -0.06
CA TYR A 177 6.56 -8.05 0.53
C TYR A 177 5.98 -8.99 -0.53
N LEU A 178 5.73 -8.51 -1.77
CA LEU A 178 5.26 -9.36 -2.86
C LEU A 178 6.35 -10.33 -3.35
N ALA A 179 7.61 -9.90 -3.37
CA ALA A 179 8.73 -10.80 -3.68
C ALA A 179 8.85 -11.91 -2.61
N GLN A 180 8.79 -11.54 -1.33
CA GLN A 180 8.85 -12.52 -0.23
C GLN A 180 7.67 -13.49 -0.26
N LEU A 181 6.46 -13.02 -0.59
CA LEU A 181 5.29 -13.87 -0.77
C LEU A 181 5.45 -14.82 -1.97
N GLY A 182 5.96 -14.32 -3.10
CA GLY A 182 6.23 -15.13 -4.29
C GLY A 182 7.29 -16.21 -4.08
N ASP A 183 8.31 -15.94 -3.26
CA ASP A 183 9.33 -16.92 -2.88
C ASP A 183 8.79 -17.97 -1.89
N ALA A 184 7.83 -17.60 -1.05
CA ALA A 184 7.27 -18.47 -0.01
C ALA A 184 6.20 -19.44 -0.53
N LEU A 185 5.52 -19.09 -1.62
CA LEU A 185 4.39 -19.84 -2.16
C LEU A 185 4.75 -20.62 -3.42
N SER A 186 4.21 -21.82 -3.53
CA SER A 186 4.09 -22.51 -4.81
C SER A 186 2.70 -23.07 -4.99
N PHE A 187 2.28 -23.22 -6.23
CA PHE A 187 0.94 -23.66 -6.58
C PHE A 187 0.97 -24.68 -7.71
N GLU A 188 0.20 -25.74 -7.56
CA GLU A 188 -0.06 -26.69 -8.63
C GLU A 188 -1.52 -27.13 -8.66
N LYS A 189 -1.99 -27.50 -9.85
CA LYS A 189 -3.32 -28.10 -10.02
C LYS A 189 -3.18 -29.61 -10.12
N VAL A 190 -4.01 -30.33 -9.39
CA VAL A 190 -3.98 -31.79 -9.34
C VAL A 190 -5.37 -32.34 -9.64
N ASP A 191 -5.44 -33.31 -10.56
CA ASP A 191 -6.63 -34.12 -10.80
C ASP A 191 -6.56 -35.36 -9.91
N LYS A 192 -7.55 -35.52 -9.01
CA LYS A 192 -7.71 -36.67 -8.13
C LYS A 192 -9.05 -37.33 -8.44
N ASP A 193 -9.01 -38.40 -9.24
CA ASP A 193 -10.18 -39.20 -9.64
C ASP A 193 -11.28 -38.39 -10.35
N GLY A 194 -10.89 -37.43 -11.20
CA GLY A 194 -11.82 -36.59 -11.97
C GLY A 194 -12.31 -35.35 -11.22
N LYS A 195 -11.71 -35.05 -10.06
CA LYS A 195 -11.91 -33.81 -9.30
C LYS A 195 -10.65 -32.99 -9.30
N TRP A 196 -10.80 -31.68 -9.48
CA TRP A 196 -9.67 -30.76 -9.52
C TRP A 196 -9.42 -30.11 -8.18
N PHE A 197 -8.16 -30.11 -7.78
CA PHE A 197 -7.67 -29.45 -6.57
C PHE A 197 -6.52 -28.51 -6.91
N GLY A 198 -6.38 -27.46 -6.11
CA GLY A 198 -5.22 -26.60 -6.06
C GLY A 198 -4.40 -26.97 -4.84
N GLU A 199 -3.15 -27.34 -5.03
CA GLU A 199 -2.19 -27.57 -3.94
C GLU A 199 -1.32 -26.33 -3.79
N ILE A 200 -1.44 -25.66 -2.65
CA ILE A 200 -0.62 -24.49 -2.27
C ILE A 200 0.42 -24.97 -1.27
N ALA A 201 1.70 -24.94 -1.65
CA ALA A 201 2.78 -25.30 -0.73
C ALA A 201 3.44 -24.06 -0.13
N ILE A 202 3.63 -24.10 1.19
CA ILE A 202 4.21 -23.05 2.03
C ILE A 202 5.21 -23.70 2.98
N GLY A 203 6.51 -23.56 2.69
CA GLY A 203 7.55 -24.33 3.38
C GLY A 203 7.28 -25.84 3.28
N ASP A 204 7.19 -26.52 4.42
CA ASP A 204 6.94 -27.97 4.49
C ASP A 204 5.44 -28.35 4.53
N ARG A 205 4.53 -27.37 4.39
CA ARG A 205 3.08 -27.59 4.46
C ARG A 205 2.47 -27.46 3.08
N THR A 206 1.53 -28.34 2.78
CA THR A 206 0.69 -28.24 1.58
C THR A 206 -0.77 -28.11 2.00
N TYR A 207 -1.45 -27.13 1.43
CA TYR A 207 -2.86 -26.86 1.61
C TYR A 207 -3.59 -27.24 0.33
N GLU A 208 -4.74 -27.89 0.47
CA GLU A 208 -5.56 -28.31 -0.66
C GLU A 208 -6.82 -27.43 -0.73
N VAL A 209 -7.11 -26.92 -1.92
CA VAL A 209 -8.31 -26.14 -2.24
C VAL A 209 -9.12 -26.89 -3.28
N ASP A 210 -10.41 -27.07 -3.05
CA ASP A 210 -11.34 -27.65 -4.03
C ASP A 210 -11.55 -26.66 -5.19
N LEU A 211 -11.19 -27.06 -6.41
CA LEU A 211 -11.34 -26.24 -7.61
C LEU A 211 -12.53 -26.65 -8.48
N ASP A 212 -13.31 -27.64 -8.04
CA ASP A 212 -14.35 -28.28 -8.84
C ASP A 212 -15.49 -27.30 -9.16
N ALA A 213 -15.75 -26.33 -8.28
CA ALA A 213 -16.67 -25.22 -8.55
C ALA A 213 -16.19 -24.37 -9.74
N PHE A 214 -14.93 -23.94 -9.74
CA PHE A 214 -14.33 -23.20 -10.85
C PHE A 214 -14.29 -24.01 -12.14
N VAL A 215 -14.06 -25.33 -12.07
CA VAL A 215 -14.07 -26.22 -13.25
C VAL A 215 -15.48 -26.50 -13.80
N ARG A 216 -16.53 -26.30 -13.02
CA ARG A 216 -17.92 -26.38 -13.55
C ARG A 216 -18.31 -25.10 -14.26
N GLU A 217 -17.83 -23.97 -13.77
CA GLU A 217 -18.08 -22.65 -14.35
C GLU A 217 -17.16 -22.35 -15.55
N HIS A 218 -15.98 -22.97 -15.55
CA HIS A 218 -14.93 -22.80 -16.55
C HIS A 218 -14.32 -24.14 -16.94
N VAL A 219 -13.84 -24.30 -18.17
CA VAL A 219 -13.09 -25.54 -18.52
C VAL A 219 -11.77 -25.60 -17.74
N ALA A 220 -11.32 -26.80 -17.33
CA ALA A 220 -10.13 -26.99 -16.48
C ALA A 220 -8.85 -26.34 -17.05
N GLU A 221 -8.76 -26.26 -18.38
CA GLU A 221 -7.68 -25.63 -19.11
C GLU A 221 -7.65 -24.10 -18.97
N ALA A 222 -8.79 -23.47 -18.68
CA ALA A 222 -8.88 -22.03 -18.47
C ALA A 222 -8.38 -21.61 -17.07
N LEU A 223 -8.30 -22.55 -16.12
CA LEU A 223 -7.73 -22.26 -14.81
C LEU A 223 -6.22 -22.03 -14.98
N GLY A 224 -5.72 -20.90 -14.50
CA GLY A 224 -4.32 -20.53 -14.55
C GLY A 224 -3.42 -21.47 -13.76
N LYS A 225 -2.11 -21.33 -13.99
CA LYS A 225 -1.06 -22.04 -13.23
C LYS A 225 -0.42 -21.17 -12.15
N GLU A 226 -0.85 -19.93 -12.07
CA GLU A 226 -0.31 -18.93 -11.17
C GLU A 226 -1.44 -18.36 -10.33
N LEU A 227 -1.10 -18.05 -9.09
CA LEU A 227 -1.98 -17.32 -8.19
C LEU A 227 -1.90 -15.83 -8.48
N GLY A 228 -2.98 -15.12 -8.19
CA GLY A 228 -3.00 -13.67 -8.09
C GLY A 228 -3.06 -13.26 -6.62
N TYR A 229 -2.26 -12.25 -6.27
CA TYR A 229 -2.20 -11.65 -4.94
C TYR A 229 -1.65 -10.22 -5.07
N GLY A 230 -1.76 -9.42 -4.00
CA GLY A 230 -1.29 -8.02 -3.94
C GLY A 230 -2.37 -6.97 -4.18
N ALA A 231 -3.55 -7.33 -4.68
CA ALA A 231 -4.67 -6.40 -4.83
C ALA A 231 -5.41 -6.13 -3.52
N ILE A 232 -5.36 -7.09 -2.58
CA ILE A 232 -5.95 -6.97 -1.25
C ILE A 232 -4.86 -7.34 -0.24
N VAL A 233 -4.32 -6.34 0.45
CA VAL A 233 -3.21 -6.44 1.41
C VAL A 233 -3.57 -5.66 2.67
N TYR A 234 -3.42 -6.30 3.81
CA TYR A 234 -3.62 -5.70 5.12
C TYR A 234 -2.36 -5.82 5.96
N PHE A 235 -2.11 -4.77 6.73
CA PHE A 235 -1.16 -4.83 7.83
C PHE A 235 -1.88 -4.60 9.15
N ARG A 236 -1.38 -5.22 10.21
CA ARG A 236 -1.79 -4.89 11.56
C ARG A 236 -0.58 -4.74 12.45
N ALA A 237 -0.55 -3.64 13.19
CA ALA A 237 0.39 -3.39 14.25
C ALA A 237 -0.31 -3.57 15.61
N GLU A 238 0.29 -4.37 16.46
CA GLU A 238 -0.04 -4.53 17.88
C GLU A 238 1.27 -4.28 18.68
N ASP A 239 1.17 -4.06 19.98
CA ASP A 239 2.35 -3.88 20.85
C ASP A 239 3.26 -5.13 20.88
N GLU A 240 2.66 -6.31 20.73
CA GLU A 240 3.36 -7.59 20.70
C GLU A 240 3.93 -7.97 19.31
N GLY A 241 3.64 -7.20 18.24
CA GLY A 241 4.23 -7.44 16.92
C GLY A 241 3.41 -6.96 15.73
N LEU A 242 3.94 -7.28 14.55
CA LEU A 242 3.42 -6.85 13.25
C LEU A 242 2.92 -8.07 12.45
N THR A 243 1.81 -7.92 11.74
CA THR A 243 1.24 -8.99 10.90
C THR A 243 0.86 -8.49 9.52
N PHE A 244 0.89 -9.42 8.55
CA PHE A 244 0.55 -9.23 7.16
C PHE A 244 -0.55 -10.22 6.77
N GLN A 245 -1.50 -9.75 5.97
CA GLN A 245 -2.47 -10.61 5.29
C GLN A 245 -2.61 -10.20 3.83
N ALA A 246 -2.71 -11.18 2.93
CA ALA A 246 -3.06 -10.94 1.54
C ALA A 246 -4.12 -11.91 1.05
N ALA A 247 -5.11 -11.41 0.32
CA ALA A 247 -6.04 -12.26 -0.39
C ALA A 247 -5.32 -12.94 -1.56
N VAL A 248 -5.62 -14.23 -1.74
CA VAL A 248 -5.10 -15.05 -2.83
C VAL A 248 -6.25 -15.47 -3.71
N GLY A 249 -6.05 -15.36 -5.02
CA GLY A 249 -7.00 -15.80 -6.01
C GLY A 249 -6.38 -16.68 -7.08
N LEU A 250 -7.20 -17.54 -7.67
CA LEU A 250 -6.89 -18.30 -8.86
C LEU A 250 -7.05 -17.41 -10.10
N ARG A 251 -5.99 -17.24 -10.89
CA ARG A 251 -6.11 -16.59 -12.20
C ARG A 251 -6.89 -17.51 -13.15
N ILE A 252 -7.85 -16.96 -13.90
CA ILE A 252 -8.63 -17.71 -14.89
C ILE A 252 -8.56 -16.96 -16.23
N ASP A 253 -8.23 -17.68 -17.29
CA ASP A 253 -8.13 -17.14 -18.63
C ASP A 253 -9.46 -16.51 -19.06
N GLY A 254 -9.39 -15.27 -19.55
CA GLY A 254 -10.56 -14.48 -19.94
C GLY A 254 -11.17 -13.63 -18.81
N PHE A 255 -10.65 -13.72 -17.58
CA PHE A 255 -11.03 -12.86 -16.47
C PHE A 255 -9.92 -11.86 -16.14
N ALA A 256 -10.31 -10.61 -15.89
CA ALA A 256 -9.36 -9.56 -15.54
C ALA A 256 -8.84 -9.71 -14.09
N GLU A 257 -9.69 -10.20 -13.18
CA GLU A 257 -9.41 -10.32 -11.75
C GLU A 257 -9.27 -11.79 -11.35
N PRO A 258 -8.28 -12.13 -10.50
CA PRO A 258 -8.19 -13.44 -9.87
C PRO A 258 -9.45 -13.77 -9.07
N GLN A 259 -9.91 -15.02 -9.14
CA GLN A 259 -11.06 -15.48 -8.35
C GLN A 259 -10.58 -15.90 -6.97
N TYR A 260 -11.14 -15.32 -5.92
CA TYR A 260 -10.71 -15.56 -4.54
C TYR A 260 -10.75 -17.06 -4.18
N ILE A 261 -9.72 -17.53 -3.47
CA ILE A 261 -9.63 -18.91 -2.98
C ILE A 261 -9.23 -19.01 -1.50
N GLY A 262 -8.85 -17.90 -0.88
CA GLY A 262 -8.41 -17.85 0.51
C GLY A 262 -7.44 -16.72 0.81
N ASP A 263 -6.98 -16.68 2.06
CA ASP A 263 -6.06 -15.69 2.57
C ASP A 263 -4.72 -16.32 2.95
N ILE A 264 -3.63 -15.57 2.72
CA ILE A 264 -2.32 -15.84 3.34
C ILE A 264 -2.14 -14.87 4.50
N THR A 265 -1.72 -15.40 5.65
CA THR A 265 -1.27 -14.61 6.80
C THR A 265 0.19 -14.88 7.10
N ALA A 266 0.89 -13.87 7.61
CA ALA A 266 2.29 -13.96 8.01
C ALA A 266 2.59 -13.00 9.17
N SER A 267 3.59 -13.33 9.98
CA SER A 267 4.21 -12.35 10.89
C SER A 267 5.18 -11.47 10.10
N VAL A 268 5.24 -10.20 10.44
CA VAL A 268 6.25 -9.26 9.94
C VAL A 268 7.29 -9.06 11.06
N SER A 269 8.55 -9.27 10.73
CA SER A 269 9.69 -8.90 11.59
C SER A 269 10.38 -7.67 11.03
N TYR A 270 10.86 -6.82 11.92
CA TYR A 270 11.55 -5.58 11.62
C TYR A 270 12.94 -5.60 12.30
N ASP A 271 13.95 -5.08 11.62
CA ASP A 271 15.31 -4.92 12.16
C ASP A 271 16.01 -3.81 11.37
N ALA A 272 16.16 -2.63 11.98
CA ALA A 272 16.89 -1.49 11.44
C ALA A 272 16.57 -1.20 9.96
N GLY A 273 15.28 -0.95 9.67
CA GLY A 273 14.80 -0.62 8.33
C GLY A 273 14.59 -1.80 7.39
N LYS A 274 14.73 -3.04 7.85
CA LYS A 274 14.50 -4.25 7.04
C LYS A 274 13.30 -5.02 7.54
N PHE A 275 12.42 -5.37 6.60
CA PHE A 275 11.22 -6.15 6.87
C PHE A 275 11.35 -7.58 6.35
N LYS A 276 10.84 -8.54 7.11
CA LYS A 276 10.71 -9.92 6.66
C LYS A 276 9.38 -10.55 7.04
N LEU A 277 8.75 -11.20 6.07
CA LEU A 277 7.62 -12.08 6.28
C LEU A 277 8.09 -13.46 6.79
N GLY A 278 7.35 -14.01 7.73
CA GLY A 278 7.60 -15.33 8.30
C GLY A 278 6.32 -15.97 8.84
N ASN A 279 6.44 -17.20 9.33
CA ASN A 279 5.33 -17.93 9.96
C ASN A 279 4.06 -17.97 9.09
N PHE A 280 4.23 -18.14 7.78
CA PHE A 280 3.14 -18.15 6.83
C PHE A 280 2.08 -19.22 7.13
N ALA A 281 0.82 -18.87 6.91
CA ALA A 281 -0.31 -19.78 6.94
C ALA A 281 -1.30 -19.43 5.82
N PHE A 282 -2.01 -20.45 5.34
CA PHE A 282 -3.11 -20.29 4.39
C PHE A 282 -4.43 -20.70 5.04
N ALA A 283 -5.47 -19.92 4.78
CA ALA A 283 -6.85 -20.22 5.13
C ALA A 283 -7.70 -20.22 3.86
N ALA A 284 -8.26 -21.39 3.51
CA ALA A 284 -9.15 -21.52 2.36
C ALA A 284 -10.52 -20.85 2.62
N GLU A 285 -11.19 -20.43 1.54
CA GLU A 285 -12.60 -20.00 1.55
C GLU A 285 -13.57 -21.14 1.90
#